data_AF-A0A964HX48-F1
#
_entry.id   AF-A0A964HX48-F1
#
_cell.length_a   1.000
_cell.length_b   1.000
_cell.length_c   1.000
_cell.angle_alpha   90.00
_cell.angle_beta   90.00
_cell.angle_gamma   90.00
#
_symmetry.space_group_name_H-M   'P 1'
#
loop_
_entity.id
_entity.type
_entity.pdbx_description
1 polymer ?
#
loop_
_entity_poly.entity_id
_entity_poly.type
_entity_poly.pdbx_seq_one_letter_code
_entity_poly.pdbx_strand_id
1 'polypeptide(L)' 'MFRKRADWVQCSESLGVVFTTYHRDDAPQDVLIAAKGNYPIVLGRSSSSLEVVLNSAQIEAFNGSPKSLIAALHTARE' A
#
# COMPACT_ATOMS: atom_id res chain seq x y z
N MET A 1 -2.28 -14.86 -18.20
CA MET A 1 -2.18 -13.44 -17.86
C MET A 1 -3.38 -13.07 -16.99
N PHE A 2 -3.18 -12.75 -15.71
CA PHE A 2 -4.29 -12.40 -14.82
C PHE A 2 -4.69 -10.95 -15.05
N ARG A 3 -5.95 -10.71 -15.41
CA ARG A 3 -6.48 -9.35 -15.59
C ARG A 3 -6.81 -8.79 -14.21
N LYS A 4 -6.16 -7.68 -13.82
CA LYS A 4 -6.53 -6.94 -12.61
C LYS A 4 -7.97 -6.44 -12.76
N ARG A 5 -8.72 -6.41 -11.65
CA ARG A 5 -10.07 -5.84 -11.67
C ARG A 5 -10.00 -4.35 -12.01
N ALA A 6 -10.92 -3.87 -12.84
CA ALA A 6 -10.90 -2.50 -13.36
C ALA A 6 -11.00 -1.44 -12.26
N ASP A 7 -11.79 -1.71 -11.21
CA ASP A 7 -11.92 -0.86 -10.04
C ASP A 7 -10.62 -0.72 -9.26
N TRP A 8 -9.79 -1.77 -9.22
CA TRP A 8 -8.47 -1.72 -8.56
C TRP A 8 -7.47 -0.89 -9.36
N VAL A 9 -7.50 -1.02 -10.69
CA VAL A 9 -6.65 -0.19 -11.57
C VAL A 9 -7.02 1.28 -11.41
N GLN A 10 -8.30 1.62 -11.52
CA GLN A 10 -8.77 2.99 -11.37
C GLN A 10 -8.42 3.58 -10.00
N CYS A 11 -8.56 2.82 -8.91
CA CYS A 11 -8.16 3.27 -7.57
C CYS A 11 -6.65 3.51 -7.46
N SER A 12 -5.81 2.67 -8.07
CA SER A 12 -4.36 2.87 -8.05
C SER A 12 -3.94 4.10 -8.86
N GLU A 13 -4.59 4.36 -10.00
CA GLU A 13 -4.30 5.51 -10.86
C GLU A 13 -4.72 6.83 -10.21
N SER A 14 -5.79 6.85 -9.40
CA SER A 14 -6.23 8.08 -8.71
C SER A 14 -5.26 8.59 -7.65
N LEU A 15 -4.32 7.77 -7.18
CA LEU A 15 -3.35 8.17 -6.16
C LEU A 15 -2.30 9.17 -6.67
N GLY A 16 -2.10 9.30 -7.99
CA GLY A 16 -1.12 10.22 -8.57
C GLY A 16 0.34 9.92 -8.20
N VAL A 17 0.60 8.73 -7.64
CA VAL A 17 1.93 8.18 -7.31
C VAL A 17 1.97 6.73 -7.75
N VAL A 18 3.17 6.19 -7.98
CA VAL A 18 3.33 4.77 -8.31
C VAL A 18 2.90 3.93 -7.11
N PHE A 19 1.85 3.11 -7.30
CA PHE A 19 1.35 2.18 -6.29
C PHE A 19 1.63 0.75 -6.72
N THR A 20 2.51 0.05 -6.00
CA THR A 20 2.90 -1.33 -6.30
C THR A 20 2.58 -2.24 -5.12
N THR A 21 1.92 -3.35 -5.40
CA THR A 21 1.59 -4.40 -4.42
C THR A 21 2.54 -5.56 -4.57
N TYR A 22 3.09 -6.03 -3.46
CA TYR A 22 3.91 -7.24 -3.42
C TYR A 22 3.24 -8.31 -2.55
N HIS A 23 3.43 -9.58 -2.91
CA HIS A 23 3.21 -10.66 -1.95
C HIS A 23 4.36 -10.66 -0.93
N ARG A 24 4.10 -11.14 0.30
CA ARG A 24 5.11 -11.17 1.38
C ARG A 24 6.37 -11.97 1.03
N ASP A 25 6.28 -12.88 0.06
CA ASP A 25 7.36 -13.76 -0.37
C ASP A 25 8.11 -13.23 -1.61
N ASP A 26 7.55 -12.21 -2.29
CA ASP A 26 8.06 -11.70 -3.58
C ASP A 26 8.47 -10.22 -3.52
N ALA A 27 8.39 -9.59 -2.34
CA ALA A 27 8.73 -8.18 -2.19
C ALA A 27 10.26 -7.97 -2.22
N PRO A 28 10.73 -6.81 -2.73
CA PRO A 28 12.13 -6.43 -2.65
C PRO A 28 12.67 -6.46 -1.22
N GLN A 29 13.96 -6.77 -1.06
CA GLN A 29 14.57 -6.98 0.27
C GLN A 29 14.42 -5.76 1.19
N ASP A 30 14.53 -4.54 0.68
CA ASP A 30 14.34 -3.31 1.45
C ASP A 30 12.89 -3.15 1.95
N VAL A 31 11.91 -3.54 1.15
CA VAL A 31 10.49 -3.59 1.52
C VAL A 31 10.25 -4.63 2.62
N LEU A 32 10.82 -5.83 2.50
CA LEU A 32 10.70 -6.89 3.50
C LEU A 32 11.31 -6.46 4.85
N ILE A 33 12.49 -5.83 4.81
CA ILE A 33 13.17 -5.30 6.00
C ILE A 33 12.34 -4.19 6.65
N ALA A 34 11.80 -3.26 5.86
CA ALA A 34 10.97 -2.18 6.38
C ALA A 34 9.64 -2.69 6.97
N ALA A 35 9.04 -3.73 6.37
CA ALA A 35 7.82 -4.37 6.87
C ALA A 35 8.06 -5.11 8.21
N LYS A 36 9.27 -5.64 8.45
CA LYS A 36 9.62 -6.39 9.67
C LYS A 36 8.64 -7.51 10.02
N GLY A 37 8.08 -8.18 9.01
CA GLY A 37 7.08 -9.24 9.20
C GLY A 37 5.67 -8.76 9.57
N ASN A 38 5.44 -7.45 9.66
CA ASN A 38 4.11 -6.88 9.91
C ASN A 38 3.38 -6.76 8.58
N TYR A 39 2.43 -7.66 8.35
CA TYR A 39 1.58 -7.68 7.16
C TYR A 39 0.11 -7.79 7.58
N PRO A 40 -0.84 -7.20 6.83
CA PRO A 40 -0.61 -6.28 5.72
C PRO A 40 -0.01 -4.93 6.17
N ILE A 41 0.71 -4.25 5.28
CA ILE A 41 1.34 -2.95 5.54
C ILE A 41 1.41 -2.14 4.25
N VAL A 42 1.26 -0.82 4.35
CA VAL A 42 1.58 0.10 3.26
C VAL A 42 2.78 0.93 3.66
N LEU A 43 3.78 0.95 2.78
CA LEU A 43 5.00 1.72 2.95
C LEU A 43 5.04 2.88 1.96
N GLY A 44 5.42 4.05 2.45
CA GLY A 44 5.80 5.19 1.62
C GLY A 44 7.26 5.08 1.25
N ARG A 45 7.60 5.31 -0.03
CA ARG A 45 8.99 5.33 -0.51
C ARG A 45 9.38 6.76 -0.86
N SER A 46 10.39 7.26 -0.16
CA SER A 46 11.11 8.50 -0.45
C SER A 46 12.44 8.19 -1.16
N SER A 47 13.14 9.24 -1.58
CA SER A 47 14.49 9.14 -2.16
C SER A 47 15.53 8.53 -1.20
N SER A 48 15.28 8.58 0.11
CA SER A 48 16.23 8.17 1.14
C SER A 48 15.74 7.06 2.07
N SER A 49 14.44 6.74 2.09
CA SER A 49 13.87 5.83 3.10
C SER A 49 12.54 5.18 2.68
N LEU A 50 12.20 4.12 3.42
CA LEU A 50 10.87 3.54 3.48
C LEU A 50 10.27 3.84 4.86
N GLU A 51 9.03 4.30 4.89
CA GLU A 51 8.30 4.61 6.13
C GLU A 51 6.94 3.93 6.15
N VAL A 52 6.44 3.62 7.34
CA VAL A 52 5.12 2.99 7.51
C VAL A 52 4.05 4.07 7.36
N VAL A 53 3.25 3.94 6.30
CA VAL A 53 2.12 4.83 6.02
C VAL A 53 0.84 4.28 6.65
N LEU A 54 0.62 2.97 6.53
CA LEU A 54 -0.49 2.27 7.18
C LEU A 54 -0.01 0.93 7.72
N ASN A 55 -0.30 0.67 9.00
CA ASN A 55 -0.07 -0.62 9.62
C ASN A 55 -1.28 -1.56 9.47
N SER A 56 -1.10 -2.82 9.86
CA SER A 56 -2.14 -3.85 9.76
C SER A 56 -3.43 -3.46 10.48
N ALA A 57 -3.37 -2.90 11.69
CA ALA A 57 -4.55 -2.50 12.45
C ALA A 57 -5.37 -1.40 11.74
N GLN A 58 -4.70 -0.41 11.15
CA GLN A 58 -5.38 0.63 10.35
C GLN A 58 -6.03 0.05 9.10
N ILE A 59 -5.35 -0.89 8.43
CA ILE A 59 -5.87 -1.56 7.23
C ILE A 59 -7.11 -2.41 7.56
N GLU A 60 -7.05 -3.20 8.64
CA GLU A 60 -8.18 -4.01 9.10
C GLU A 60 -9.39 -3.13 9.48
N ALA A 61 -9.15 -1.95 10.07
CA ALA A 61 -10.22 -1.01 10.42
C ALA A 61 -10.99 -0.47 9.19
N PHE A 62 -10.44 -0.57 7.98
CA PHE A 62 -11.15 -0.21 6.75
C PHE A 62 -12.18 -1.25 6.33
N ASN A 63 -12.20 -2.44 6.94
CA ASN A 63 -13.19 -3.49 6.70
C ASN A 63 -13.38 -3.81 5.20
N GLY A 64 -12.26 -3.90 4.47
CA GLY A 64 -12.24 -4.17 3.04
C GLY A 64 -12.73 -3.02 2.14
N SER A 65 -12.96 -1.82 2.66
CA SER A 65 -13.38 -0.64 1.90
C SER A 65 -12.22 0.00 1.12
N PRO A 66 -12.21 -0.08 -0.23
CA PRO A 66 -11.17 0.55 -1.04
C PRO A 66 -11.21 2.07 -0.92
N LYS A 67 -12.41 2.66 -0.75
CA LYS A 67 -12.58 4.11 -0.58
C LYS A 67 -11.89 4.62 0.69
N SER A 68 -12.01 3.88 1.79
CA SER A 68 -11.39 4.24 3.07
C SER A 68 -9.86 4.17 2.98
N LEU A 69 -9.34 3.14 2.30
CA LEU A 69 -7.91 3.01 2.03
C LEU A 69 -7.39 4.20 1.20
N ILE A 70 -8.05 4.52 0.09
CA ILE A 70 -7.64 5.63 -0.79
C ILE A 70 -7.69 6.97 -0.06
N ALA A 71 -8.74 7.22 0.73
CA ALA A 71 -8.83 8.44 1.54
C ALA A 71 -7.65 8.57 2.52
N ALA A 72 -7.32 7.49 3.23
CA ALA A 72 -6.18 7.47 4.15
C ALA A 72 -4.84 7.71 3.45
N LEU A 73 -4.66 7.13 2.25
CA LEU A 73 -3.46 7.34 1.44
C LEU A 73 -3.34 8.76 0.88
N HIS A 74 -4.45 9.44 0.60
CA HIS A 74 -4.41 10.85 0.22
C HIS A 74 -3.98 11.75 1.39
N THR A 75 -4.52 11.52 2.59
CA THR A 75 -4.13 12.30 3.78
C THR A 75 -2.68 12.07 4.19
N ALA A 76 -2.15 10.85 4.04
CA ALA A 76 -0.77 10.56 4.40
C ALA A 76 0.29 11.19 3.48
N ARG A 77 -0.13 11.86 2.40
CA ARG A 77 0.75 12.61 1.49
C ARG A 77 0.89 14.08 1.84
N GLU A 78 0.07 14.60 2.75
CA GLU A 78 0.11 15.98 3.26
C GLU A 78 1.12 16.10 4.40
#